data_AF-V6K7P3-F1
#
_entry.id   AF-V6K7P3-F1
#
_cell.length_a   1.000
_cell.length_b   1.000
_cell.length_c   1.000
_cell.angle_alpha   90.00
_cell.angle_beta   90.00
_cell.angle_gamma   90.00
#
_symmetry.space_group_name_H-M   'P 1'
#
loop_
_entity.id
_entity.type
_entity.pdbx_description
1 polymer ?
#
loop_
_entity_poly.entity_id
_entity_poly.type
_entity_poly.pdbx_seq_one_letter_code
_entity_poly.pdbx_strand_id
1 'polypeptide(L)'
;MTHEVDPNSCERTPDAIRAALQRRPDWLRAFEQDWLSAAADFDQPALDAVIEKWFPFACACATPGYLDEVEQTLKRMTEGETEGMVFHDADGNVYDADNHHIDTSRCR
;
A
#
# COMPACT_ATOMS: atom_id res chain seq x y z
N MET A 1 -10.17 -11.80 -4.74
CA MET A 1 -9.21 -12.65 -4.01
C MET A 1 -8.27 -11.68 -3.34
N THR A 2 -8.14 -11.74 -2.01
CA THR A 2 -7.27 -10.82 -1.27
C THR A 2 -5.83 -11.20 -1.62
N HIS A 3 -5.15 -10.38 -2.44
CA HIS A 3 -3.72 -10.55 -2.65
C HIS A 3 -3.01 -10.21 -1.34
N GLU A 4 -2.80 -11.22 -0.50
CA GLU A 4 -1.94 -11.11 0.68
C GLU A 4 -0.55 -10.68 0.23
N VAL A 5 -0.04 -9.60 0.81
CA VAL A 5 1.34 -9.15 0.60
C VAL A 5 2.25 -10.23 1.16
N ASP A 6 3.05 -10.87 0.30
CA ASP A 6 3.99 -11.89 0.75
C ASP A 6 5.14 -11.22 1.52
N PRO A 7 5.33 -11.54 2.81
CA PRO A 7 6.32 -10.88 3.65
C PRO A 7 7.77 -11.31 3.33
N ASN A 8 7.95 -12.30 2.45
CA ASN A 8 9.27 -12.74 1.97
C ASN A 8 9.66 -12.11 0.62
N SER A 9 8.79 -11.29 0.04
CA SER A 9 9.02 -10.68 -1.27
C SER A 9 10.07 -9.56 -1.25
N CYS A 10 10.44 -9.07 -0.07
CA CYS A 10 11.50 -8.09 0.11
C CYS A 10 12.41 -8.48 1.27
N GLU A 11 13.72 -8.27 1.12
CA GLU A 11 14.66 -8.40 2.24
C GLU A 11 14.52 -7.21 3.19
N ARG A 12 14.68 -7.45 4.50
CA ARG A 12 14.59 -6.41 5.53
C ARG A 12 15.87 -5.59 5.64
N THR A 13 16.35 -5.10 4.50
CA THR A 13 17.56 -4.28 4.41
C THR A 13 17.22 -2.92 3.80
N PRO A 14 17.91 -1.84 4.19
CA PRO A 14 17.62 -0.51 3.66
C PRO A 14 17.85 -0.44 2.15
N ASP A 15 18.79 -1.21 1.61
CA ASP A 15 19.04 -1.24 0.16
C ASP A 15 17.92 -1.97 -0.61
N ALA A 16 17.41 -3.09 -0.08
CA ALA A 16 16.27 -3.79 -0.68
C ALA A 16 14.98 -2.98 -0.59
N ILE A 17 14.73 -2.30 0.53
CA ILE A 17 13.61 -1.37 0.68
C ILE A 17 13.71 -0.25 -0.34
N ARG A 18 14.88 0.39 -0.46
CA ARG A 18 15.12 1.45 -1.43
C ARG A 18 14.91 0.97 -2.87
N ALA A 19 15.39 -0.23 -3.22
CA ALA A 19 15.23 -0.83 -4.54
C ALA A 19 13.75 -1.12 -4.85
N ALA A 20 13.00 -1.68 -3.90
CA ALA A 20 11.57 -1.94 -4.07
C ALA A 20 10.76 -0.64 -4.23
N LEU A 21 11.13 0.41 -3.49
CA LEU A 21 10.47 1.71 -3.56
C LEU A 21 10.81 2.52 -4.83
N GLN A 22 11.78 2.12 -5.66
CA GLN A 22 12.08 2.83 -6.92
C GLN A 22 10.88 2.96 -7.87
N ARG A 23 9.92 2.03 -7.78
CA ARG A 23 8.67 2.07 -8.56
C ARG A 23 7.73 3.20 -8.12
N ARG A 24 7.90 3.74 -6.91
CA ARG A 24 7.05 4.78 -6.31
C ARG A 24 7.93 5.92 -5.80
N PRO A 25 8.26 6.91 -6.66
CA PRO A 25 9.20 7.97 -6.31
C PRO A 25 8.75 8.82 -5.10
N ASP A 26 7.44 8.97 -4.88
CA ASP A 26 6.91 9.68 -3.70
C ASP A 26 7.27 8.97 -2.39
N TRP A 27 7.15 7.64 -2.37
CA TRP A 27 7.47 6.81 -1.21
C TRP A 27 8.98 6.69 -1.01
N LEU A 28 9.74 6.59 -2.11
CA LEU A 28 11.20 6.63 -2.07
C LEU A 28 11.71 7.92 -1.40
N ARG A 29 11.22 9.10 -1.81
CA ARG A 29 11.63 10.37 -1.19
C ARG A 29 11.29 10.43 0.30
N ALA A 30 10.11 9.94 0.68
CA ALA A 30 9.69 9.94 2.09
C ALA A 30 10.57 8.99 2.93
N PHE A 31 10.90 7.81 2.40
CA PHE A 31 11.87 6.89 3.01
C PHE A 31 13.26 7.53 3.14
N GLU A 32 13.77 8.16 2.09
CA GLU A 32 15.08 8.83 2.13
C GLU A 32 15.11 9.96 3.16
N GLN A 33 14.03 10.73 3.28
CA GLN A 33 13.92 11.79 4.28
C GLN A 33 13.90 11.21 5.71
N ASP A 34 13.09 10.18 5.98
CA ASP A 34 13.04 9.52 7.27
C ASP A 34 14.40 8.88 7.62
N TRP A 35 15.04 8.24 6.64
CA TRP A 35 16.36 7.62 6.78
C TRP A 35 17.44 8.64 7.10
N LEU A 36 17.50 9.75 6.36
CA LEU A 36 18.47 10.83 6.62
C LEU A 36 18.22 11.49 7.98
N SER A 37 16.95 11.63 8.38
CA SER A 37 16.61 12.16 9.70
C SER A 37 17.06 11.24 10.82
N ALA A 38 16.86 9.93 10.70
CA ALA A 38 17.33 8.94 11.67
C ALA A 38 18.87 8.80 11.67
N ALA A 39 19.50 8.92 10.50
CA ALA A 39 20.95 8.87 10.34
C ALA A 39 21.65 10.12 10.90
N ALA A 40 20.94 11.25 11.04
CA ALA A 40 21.52 12.49 11.56
C ALA A 40 22.08 12.34 12.99
N ASP A 41 21.39 11.56 13.82
CA ASP A 41 21.79 11.26 15.20
C ASP A 41 22.64 9.97 15.31
N PHE A 42 22.92 9.29 14.17
CA PHE A 42 23.57 7.99 14.12
C PHE A 42 22.94 6.96 15.07
N ASP A 43 21.64 7.08 15.31
CA ASP A 43 20.92 6.26 16.28
C ASP A 43 20.45 4.97 15.61
N GLN A 44 21.15 3.87 15.90
CA GLN A 44 20.86 2.55 15.36
C GLN A 44 19.40 2.11 15.56
N PRO A 45 18.78 2.22 16.75
CA PRO A 45 17.36 1.91 16.93
C PRO A 45 16.42 2.82 16.13
N ALA A 46 16.78 4.07 15.86
CA ALA A 46 16.00 4.93 14.97
C ALA A 46 16.06 4.45 13.51
N LEU A 47 17.24 4.01 13.05
CA LEU A 47 17.40 3.42 11.72
C LEU A 47 16.61 2.12 11.58
N ASP A 48 16.65 1.25 12.59
CA ASP A 48 15.84 0.03 12.62
C ASP A 48 14.34 0.35 12.62
N ALA A 49 13.89 1.36 13.36
CA ALA A 49 12.49 1.79 13.34
C ALA A 49 12.03 2.30 11.95
N VAL A 50 12.91 2.98 11.21
CA VAL A 50 12.64 3.37 9.82
C VAL A 50 12.50 2.15 8.92
N ILE A 51 13.36 1.14 9.08
CA ILE A 51 13.27 -0.13 8.34
C ILE A 51 11.97 -0.84 8.67
N GLU A 52 11.60 -0.99 9.95
CA GLU A 52 10.35 -1.61 10.39
C GLU A 52 9.13 -0.91 9.78
N LYS A 53 9.13 0.43 9.76
CA LYS A 53 8.05 1.26 9.19
C LYS A 53 7.88 1.04 7.69
N TRP A 54 8.98 1.01 6.94
CA TRP A 54 8.95 1.01 5.47
C TRP A 54 8.94 -0.39 4.85
N PHE A 55 9.29 -1.43 5.62
CA PHE A 55 9.34 -2.81 5.15
C PHE A 55 8.01 -3.34 4.56
N PRO A 56 6.81 -3.09 5.16
CA PRO A 56 5.54 -3.53 4.57
C PRO A 56 5.27 -2.88 3.20
N PHE A 57 5.64 -1.61 3.04
CA PHE A 57 5.48 -0.89 1.77
C PHE A 57 6.43 -1.44 0.71
N ALA A 58 7.66 -1.76 1.09
CA ALA A 58 8.62 -2.42 0.20
C ALA A 58 8.13 -3.81 -0.23
N CYS A 59 7.58 -4.61 0.68
CA CYS A 59 6.99 -5.91 0.34
C CYS A 59 5.80 -5.76 -0.62
N ALA A 60 4.92 -4.76 -0.40
CA ALA A 60 3.83 -4.45 -1.32
C ALA A 60 4.34 -4.05 -2.71
N CYS A 61 5.43 -3.29 -2.78
CA CYS A 61 6.05 -2.90 -4.06
C CYS A 61 6.79 -4.03 -4.77
N ALA A 62 7.33 -4.98 -4.01
CA ALA A 62 8.07 -6.13 -4.52
C ALA A 62 7.14 -7.28 -4.95
N THR A 63 5.95 -7.38 -4.34
CA THR A 63 4.93 -8.40 -4.69
C THR A 63 4.42 -8.18 -6.12
N PRO A 64 4.66 -9.11 -7.06
CA PRO A 64 4.19 -8.99 -8.44
C PRO A 64 2.66 -8.94 -8.50
N GLY A 65 2.09 -7.97 -9.23
CA GLY A 65 0.64 -7.84 -9.45
C GLY A 65 -0.12 -7.06 -8.39
N TYR A 66 0.41 -6.90 -7.17
CA TYR A 66 -0.28 -6.13 -6.12
C TYR A 66 -0.35 -4.63 -6.45
N LEU A 67 0.77 -4.05 -6.90
CA LEU A 67 0.78 -2.65 -7.32
C LEU A 67 0.01 -2.42 -8.62
N ASP A 68 0.03 -3.36 -9.57
CA ASP A 68 -0.74 -3.24 -10.82
C ASP A 68 -2.26 -3.21 -10.56
N GLU A 69 -2.74 -4.00 -9.60
CA GLU A 69 -4.15 -3.96 -9.18
C GLU A 69 -4.51 -2.65 -8.46
N VAL A 70 -3.61 -2.15 -7.61
CA VAL A 70 -3.80 -0.86 -6.91
C VAL A 70 -3.76 0.30 -7.91
N GLU A 71 -2.83 0.31 -8.85
CA GLU A 71 -2.74 1.32 -9.91
C GLU A 71 -3.92 1.24 -10.88
N GLN A 72 -4.38 0.05 -11.27
CA GLN A 72 -5.61 -0.08 -12.06
C GLN A 72 -6.84 0.43 -11.29
N THR A 73 -6.91 0.17 -9.99
CA THR A 73 -8.02 0.64 -9.15
C THR A 73 -7.98 2.16 -8.99
N LEU A 74 -6.79 2.73 -8.75
CA LEU A 74 -6.60 4.17 -8.64
C LEU A 74 -6.86 4.89 -9.97
N LYS A 75 -6.43 4.28 -11.09
CA LYS A 75 -6.68 4.81 -12.43
C LYS A 75 -8.16 4.82 -12.76
N ARG A 76 -8.89 3.73 -12.49
CA ARG A 76 -10.36 3.67 -12.62
C ARG A 76 -11.08 4.72 -11.76
N MET A 77 -10.66 4.91 -10.51
CA MET A 77 -11.19 5.97 -9.65
C MET A 77 -10.96 7.38 -10.22
N THR A 78 -9.79 7.62 -10.81
CA THR A 78 -9.42 8.92 -11.38
C THR A 78 -10.12 9.19 -12.72
N GLU A 79 -10.40 8.13 -13.49
CA GLU A 79 -11.14 8.17 -14.75
C GLU A 79 -12.67 8.17 -14.56
N GLY A 80 -13.15 8.12 -13.31
CA GLY A 80 -14.58 8.16 -12.97
C GLY A 80 -15.31 6.85 -13.21
N GLU A 81 -14.59 5.77 -13.52
CA GLU A 81 -15.15 4.42 -13.66
C GLU A 81 -15.23 3.75 -12.29
N THR A 82 -16.27 4.09 -11.55
CA THR A 82 -16.55 3.53 -10.22
C THR A 82 -17.55 2.36 -10.25
N GLU A 83 -17.95 1.94 -11.45
CA GLU A 83 -18.91 0.85 -11.65
C GLU A 83 -18.38 -0.46 -11.06
N GLY A 84 -19.09 -1.00 -10.06
CA GLY A 84 -18.72 -2.22 -9.33
C GLY A 84 -17.80 -2.01 -8.11
N MET A 85 -17.46 -0.76 -7.75
CA MET A 85 -16.77 -0.48 -6.48
C MET A 85 -17.75 -0.53 -5.30
N VAL A 86 -17.27 -1.15 -4.23
CA VAL A 86 -18.06 -1.43 -3.04
C VAL A 86 -17.35 -0.91 -1.81
N PHE A 87 -18.00 -0.01 -1.10
CA PHE A 87 -17.51 0.60 0.13
C PHE A 87 -18.28 0.05 1.33
N HIS A 88 -17.57 -0.20 2.42
CA HIS A 88 -18.18 -0.69 3.66
C HIS A 88 -18.13 0.41 4.72
N ASP A 89 -19.26 0.66 5.38
CA ASP A 89 -19.29 1.49 6.58
C ASP A 89 -18.86 0.70 7.84
N ALA A 90 -18.78 1.41 8.97
CA ALA A 90 -18.38 0.82 10.25
C ALA A 90 -19.39 -0.21 10.81
N ASP A 91 -20.63 -0.18 10.33
CA ASP A 91 -21.71 -1.11 10.68
C ASP A 91 -21.76 -2.32 9.73
N GLY A 92 -20.87 -2.38 8.72
CA GLY A 92 -20.78 -3.44 7.74
C GLY A 92 -21.79 -3.31 6.59
N ASN A 93 -22.46 -2.17 6.45
CA ASN A 93 -23.33 -1.90 5.33
C ASN A 93 -22.51 -1.57 4.09
N VAL A 94 -23.07 -1.93 2.94
CA VAL A 94 -22.40 -1.97 1.65
C VAL A 94 -22.95 -0.83 0.79
N TYR A 95 -22.09 -0.01 0.19
CA TYR A 95 -22.49 1.12 -0.66
C TYR A 95 -21.75 1.11 -1.99
N ASP A 96 -22.42 1.59 -3.04
CA ASP A 96 -21.76 1.94 -4.29
C ASP A 96 -21.05 3.31 -4.17
N ALA A 97 -20.34 3.69 -5.23
CA ALA A 97 -19.61 4.95 -5.28
C ALA A 97 -20.49 6.22 -5.35
N ASP A 98 -21.78 6.08 -5.67
CA ASP A 98 -22.78 7.14 -5.62
C ASP A 98 -23.50 7.19 -4.25
N ASN A 99 -23.00 6.42 -3.27
CA ASN A 99 -23.54 6.32 -1.92
C ASN A 99 -24.96 5.68 -1.87
N HIS A 100 -25.31 4.86 -2.87
CA HIS A 100 -26.48 4.00 -2.76
C HIS A 100 -26.16 2.73 -1.99
N HIS A 101 -27.01 2.39 -1.04
CA HIS A 101 -26.90 1.15 -0.28
C HIS A 101 -27.15 -0.07 -1.19
N ILE A 102 -26.18 -0.98 -1.26
CA ILE A 102 -26.25 -2.24 -1.98
C ILE A 102 -26.77 -3.31 -1.03
N ASP A 103 -27.99 -3.80 -1.27
CA ASP A 103 -28.51 -4.96 -0.55
C ASP A 103 -27.81 -6.24 -1.04
N THR A 104 -26.91 -6.79 -0.22
CA THR A 104 -26.17 -8.02 -0.53
C THR A 104 -26.93 -9.30 -0.12
N SER A 105 -28.19 -9.17 0.34
CA SER A 105 -29.02 -10.26 0.88
C SER A 105 -29.48 -11.29 -0.17
N ARG A 106 -29.18 -11.10 -1.46
CA ARG A 106 -29.80 -11.86 -2.56
C ARG A 106 -28.87 -12.76 -3.40
N CYS A 107 -27.63 -12.96 -2.99
CA CYS A 107 -26.74 -13.92 -3.65
C CYS A 107 -26.36 -15.06 -2.68
N ARG A 108 -27.26 -16.04 -2.53
CA ARG A 108 -26.95 -17.36 -1.99
C ARG A 108 -27.36 -18.42 -3.00
#